data_AF-E9H7Z2-F1
#
_entry.id   AF-E9H7Z2-F1
#
_cell.length_a   1.000
_cell.length_b   1.000
_cell.length_c   1.000
_cell.angle_alpha   90.00
_cell.angle_beta   90.00
_cell.angle_gamma   90.00
#
_symmetry.space_group_name_H-M   'P 1'
#
loop_
_entity.id
_entity.type
_entity.pdbx_description
1 polymer ?
#
loop_
_entity_poly.entity_id
_entity_poly.type
_entity_poly.pdbx_seq_one_letter_code
_entity_poly.pdbx_strand_id
1 'polypeptide(L)'
;DELTTVDCQLETKELWDKFHELGTEMIITKTGRRMFPTVRITFSGSLNRVRYYVLLDVVPVDSKRYRYAYHRSSWLVAGKADPPAPARLYTHPDSPFTPDQLRKQVISFEKVKLTNNEMDKQGQIVLNSMHRYQPRVHIVRRMEGDTTRPIVDLEREQFRTYVFPETVFTAVTAYQNQLITKLKIDSNPFAKGFRDSSRLSDFER
;
A
#
# COMPACT_ATOMS: atom_id res chain seq x y z
N ASP A 1 -26.94 -5.15 -4.38
CA ASP A 1 -26.06 -4.02 -4.06
C ASP A 1 -25.16 -3.80 -5.27
N GLU A 2 -25.29 -2.69 -6.00
CA GLU A 2 -24.77 -2.55 -7.38
C GLU A 2 -23.24 -2.67 -7.50
N LEU A 3 -22.50 -2.44 -6.42
CA LEU A 3 -21.05 -2.59 -6.40
C LEU A 3 -20.59 -4.06 -6.30
N THR A 4 -21.50 -5.02 -6.04
CA THR A 4 -21.14 -6.44 -5.88
C THR A 4 -20.70 -7.11 -7.18
N THR A 5 -20.99 -6.50 -8.33
CA THR A 5 -20.60 -7.00 -9.66
C THR A 5 -19.36 -6.32 -10.22
N VAL A 6 -18.76 -5.38 -9.48
CA VAL A 6 -17.48 -4.76 -9.83
C VAL A 6 -16.37 -5.62 -9.25
N ASP A 7 -15.43 -6.07 -10.07
CA ASP A 7 -14.27 -6.82 -9.61
C ASP A 7 -13.02 -5.96 -9.66
N CYS A 8 -12.06 -6.23 -8.77
CA CYS A 8 -10.79 -5.53 -8.69
C CYS A 8 -9.66 -6.55 -8.72
N GLN A 9 -8.69 -6.34 -9.60
CA GLN A 9 -7.52 -7.20 -9.73
C GLN A 9 -6.26 -6.44 -9.34
N LEU A 10 -5.35 -7.10 -8.62
CA LEU A 10 -4.03 -6.57 -8.28
C LEU A 10 -3.08 -6.79 -9.46
N GLU A 11 -2.54 -5.71 -9.99
CA GLU A 11 -1.53 -5.77 -11.04
C GLU A 11 -0.17 -6.16 -10.46
N THR A 12 0.67 -6.80 -11.27
CA THR A 12 2.02 -7.27 -10.87
C THR A 12 1.99 -8.19 -9.63
N LYS A 13 0.90 -8.97 -9.47
CA LYS A 13 0.68 -9.88 -8.33
C LYS A 13 1.88 -10.79 -8.05
N GLU A 14 2.50 -11.34 -9.08
CA GLU A 14 3.69 -12.21 -8.92
C GLU A 14 4.85 -11.54 -8.18
N LEU A 15 5.03 -10.22 -8.37
CA LEU A 15 6.06 -9.48 -7.64
C LEU A 15 5.66 -9.31 -6.16
N TRP A 16 4.38 -9.02 -5.91
CA TRP A 16 3.84 -8.96 -4.55
C TRP A 16 4.00 -10.29 -3.83
N ASP A 17 3.69 -11.41 -4.48
CA ASP A 17 3.83 -12.75 -3.91
C ASP A 17 5.29 -13.03 -3.48
N LYS A 18 6.29 -12.70 -4.33
CA LYS A 18 7.71 -12.82 -3.97
C LYS A 18 8.11 -11.98 -2.74
N PHE A 19 7.58 -10.76 -2.63
CA PHE A 19 7.79 -9.93 -1.45
C PHE A 19 7.05 -10.46 -0.22
N HIS A 20 5.88 -11.05 -0.40
CA HIS A 20 5.05 -11.59 0.66
C HIS A 20 5.69 -12.82 1.31
N GLU A 21 6.22 -13.73 0.50
CA GLU A 21 6.96 -14.93 0.95
C GLU A 21 8.13 -14.59 1.87
N LEU A 22 8.81 -13.47 1.62
CA LEU A 22 9.95 -13.00 2.43
C LEU A 22 9.54 -12.14 3.64
N GLY A 23 8.25 -11.82 3.79
CA GLY A 23 7.73 -10.86 4.75
C GLY A 23 8.01 -9.43 4.29
N THR A 24 7.08 -8.85 3.52
CA THR A 24 7.28 -7.53 2.89
C THR A 24 7.60 -6.44 3.92
N GLU A 25 8.59 -5.62 3.61
CA GLU A 25 8.93 -4.44 4.41
C GLU A 25 8.76 -3.15 3.59
N MET A 26 8.22 -2.11 4.22
CA MET A 26 8.09 -0.78 3.62
C MET A 26 8.79 0.26 4.49
N ILE A 27 9.65 1.05 3.87
CA ILE A 27 10.34 2.14 4.54
C ILE A 27 9.36 3.28 4.81
N ILE A 28 9.39 3.82 6.03
CA ILE A 28 8.73 5.05 6.43
C ILE A 28 9.77 6.10 6.81
N THR A 29 9.52 7.36 6.43
CA THR A 29 10.43 8.48 6.73
C THR A 29 9.63 9.70 7.16
N LYS A 30 10.27 10.65 7.84
CA LYS A 30 9.62 11.90 8.28
C LYS A 30 8.99 12.69 7.13
N THR A 31 9.63 12.70 5.97
CA THR A 31 9.17 13.42 4.76
C THR A 31 8.23 12.61 3.86
N GLY A 32 7.99 11.34 4.22
CA GLY A 32 7.18 10.42 3.44
C GLY A 32 7.98 9.65 2.38
N ARG A 33 7.75 8.33 2.31
CA ARG A 33 8.39 7.43 1.36
C ARG A 33 7.32 6.70 0.53
N ARG A 34 7.56 6.57 -0.78
CA ARG A 34 6.68 5.80 -1.67
C ARG A 34 6.79 4.30 -1.37
N MET A 35 5.67 3.60 -1.50
CA MET A 35 5.65 2.14 -1.46
C MET A 35 6.39 1.56 -2.67
N PHE A 36 7.01 0.40 -2.47
CA PHE A 36 7.46 -0.46 -3.56
C PHE A 36 7.32 -1.91 -3.11
N PRO A 37 6.68 -2.83 -3.86
CA PRO A 37 5.96 -2.56 -5.09
C PRO A 37 4.83 -1.55 -4.88
N THR A 38 4.44 -0.87 -5.95
CA THR A 38 3.31 0.06 -5.91
C THR A 38 2.01 -0.74 -5.93
N VAL A 39 1.02 -0.35 -5.11
CA VAL A 39 -0.34 -0.89 -5.26
C VAL A 39 -0.92 -0.36 -6.57
N ARG A 40 -1.13 -1.28 -7.51
CA ARG A 40 -1.67 -1.01 -8.84
C ARG A 40 -2.83 -1.96 -9.07
N ILE A 41 -3.93 -1.46 -9.56
CA ILE A 41 -5.15 -2.25 -9.71
C ILE A 41 -5.88 -1.96 -11.01
N THR A 42 -6.67 -2.91 -11.47
CA THR A 42 -7.63 -2.77 -12.57
C THR A 42 -9.02 -3.15 -12.09
N PHE A 43 -10.03 -2.45 -12.62
CA PHE A 43 -11.43 -2.76 -12.33
C PHE A 43 -12.09 -3.41 -13.54
N SER A 44 -12.96 -4.37 -13.28
CA SER A 44 -13.77 -5.05 -14.30
C SER A 44 -15.20 -5.30 -13.78
N GLY A 45 -16.04 -5.94 -14.58
CA GLY A 45 -17.44 -6.19 -14.24
C GLY A 45 -18.39 -5.04 -14.62
N SER A 46 -19.59 -5.04 -14.02
CA SER A 46 -20.67 -4.15 -14.44
C SER A 46 -20.58 -2.80 -13.73
N LEU A 47 -20.21 -1.76 -14.49
CA LEU A 47 -20.12 -0.38 -14.00
C LEU A 47 -21.24 0.45 -14.61
N ASN A 48 -22.08 1.02 -13.76
CA ASN A 48 -23.22 1.87 -14.15
C ASN A 48 -22.74 3.23 -14.66
N ARG A 49 -23.60 4.00 -15.35
CA ARG A 49 -23.28 5.34 -15.89
C ARG A 49 -23.17 6.44 -14.81
N VAL A 50 -22.47 6.16 -13.72
CA VAL A 50 -22.16 7.09 -12.62
C VAL A 50 -20.66 7.27 -12.50
N ARG A 51 -20.24 8.27 -11.72
CA ARG A 51 -18.82 8.49 -11.43
C ARG A 51 -18.41 7.78 -10.14
N TYR A 52 -17.16 7.33 -10.12
CA TYR A 52 -16.59 6.54 -9.02
C TYR A 52 -15.34 7.21 -8.47
N TYR A 53 -15.20 7.23 -7.16
CA TYR A 53 -13.96 7.60 -6.48
C TYR A 53 -13.21 6.33 -6.12
N VAL A 54 -11.89 6.35 -6.27
CA VAL A 54 -11.03 5.23 -5.90
C VAL A 54 -10.10 5.71 -4.80
N LEU A 55 -10.06 4.99 -3.68
CA LEU A 55 -9.32 5.37 -2.49
C LEU A 55 -8.44 4.22 -2.02
N LEU A 56 -7.39 4.57 -1.28
CA LEU A 56 -6.55 3.63 -0.56
C LEU A 56 -6.52 4.02 0.92
N ASP A 57 -6.67 3.04 1.79
CA ASP A 57 -6.29 3.18 3.19
C ASP A 57 -5.31 2.07 3.59
N VAL A 58 -4.73 2.21 4.78
CA VAL A 58 -3.78 1.25 5.33
C VAL A 58 -4.13 1.03 6.79
N VAL A 59 -4.57 -0.18 7.11
CA VAL A 59 -5.07 -0.54 8.45
C VAL A 59 -4.11 -1.48 9.18
N PRO A 60 -4.00 -1.42 10.51
CA PRO A 60 -3.20 -2.37 11.27
C PRO A 60 -3.76 -3.79 11.11
N VAL A 61 -2.87 -4.77 10.93
CA VAL A 61 -3.25 -6.20 10.84
C VAL A 61 -3.60 -6.75 12.22
N ASP A 62 -2.87 -6.33 13.25
CA ASP A 62 -3.05 -6.77 14.62
C ASP A 62 -2.61 -5.69 15.61
N SER A 63 -2.81 -5.96 16.90
CA SER A 63 -2.39 -5.08 18.00
C SER A 63 -1.05 -5.52 18.61
N LYS A 64 -0.07 -5.92 17.79
CA LYS A 64 1.26 -6.34 18.22
C LYS A 64 2.36 -5.46 17.65
N ARG A 65 3.41 -5.27 18.45
CA ARG A 65 4.68 -4.70 18.00
C ARG A 65 5.67 -5.83 17.73
N TYR A 66 6.41 -5.71 16.64
CA TYR A 66 7.32 -6.74 16.17
C TYR A 66 8.80 -6.36 16.35
N ARG A 67 9.68 -7.37 16.29
CA ARG A 67 11.13 -7.21 16.16
C ARG A 67 11.68 -8.28 15.23
N TYR A 68 12.74 -7.96 14.49
CA TYR A 68 13.41 -8.94 13.66
C TYR A 68 14.53 -9.63 14.46
N ALA A 69 14.54 -10.96 14.45
CA ALA A 69 15.58 -11.76 15.09
C ALA A 69 16.59 -12.24 14.03
N TYR A 70 17.71 -11.51 13.91
CA TYR A 70 18.73 -11.76 12.86
C TYR A 70 19.28 -13.18 12.87
N HIS A 71 19.56 -13.75 14.04
CA HIS A 71 20.08 -15.12 14.17
C HIS A 71 19.10 -16.21 13.70
N ARG A 72 17.81 -15.88 13.51
CA ARG A 72 16.77 -16.80 13.02
C ARG A 72 16.19 -16.37 11.67
N SER A 73 16.63 -15.23 11.14
CA SER A 73 16.04 -14.58 9.97
C SER A 73 14.51 -14.53 10.01
N SER A 74 13.95 -14.13 11.17
CA SER A 74 12.50 -14.22 11.41
C SER A 74 11.94 -13.06 12.21
N TRP A 75 10.71 -12.66 11.91
CA TRP A 75 9.93 -11.70 12.69
C TRP A 75 9.34 -12.34 13.95
N LEU A 76 9.54 -11.71 15.11
CA LEU A 76 8.99 -12.13 16.40
C LEU A 76 8.12 -11.03 16.99
N VAL A 77 7.13 -11.42 17.79
CA VAL A 77 6.36 -10.48 18.61
C VAL A 77 7.26 -9.95 19.73
N ALA A 78 7.35 -8.63 19.84
CA ALA A 78 8.10 -7.93 20.87
C ALA A 78 7.21 -7.45 22.03
N GLY A 79 5.94 -7.17 21.75
CA GLY A 79 4.99 -6.69 22.76
C GLY A 79 3.65 -6.24 22.17
N LYS A 80 2.91 -5.46 22.95
CA LYS A 80 1.66 -4.80 22.53
C LYS A 80 1.96 -3.69 21.51
N ALA A 81 1.05 -3.46 20.57
CA ALA A 81 1.15 -2.35 19.63
C ALA A 81 1.12 -0.99 20.35
N ASP A 82 1.83 -0.03 19.77
CA ASP A 82 1.73 1.38 20.12
C ASP A 82 0.35 1.91 19.66
N PRO A 83 -0.19 2.98 20.29
CA PRO A 83 -1.44 3.59 19.84
C PRO A 83 -1.38 3.95 18.34
N PRO A 84 -2.38 3.54 17.53
CA PRO A 84 -2.34 3.80 16.10
C PRO A 84 -2.56 5.29 15.82
N ALA A 85 -1.87 5.82 14.81
CA ALA A 85 -2.17 7.13 14.27
C ALA A 85 -3.61 7.18 13.70
N PRO A 86 -4.23 8.37 13.62
CA PRO A 86 -5.55 8.51 13.00
C PRO A 86 -5.55 7.93 11.57
N ALA A 87 -6.57 7.12 11.28
CA ALA A 87 -6.75 6.55 9.94
C ALA A 87 -6.90 7.67 8.90
N ARG A 88 -6.31 7.47 7.72
CA ARG A 88 -6.36 8.43 6.61
C ARG A 88 -6.80 7.72 5.34
N LEU A 89 -7.80 8.30 4.69
CA LEU A 89 -8.27 7.89 3.37
C LEU A 89 -7.51 8.69 2.31
N TYR A 90 -6.68 8.00 1.53
CA TYR A 90 -6.04 8.61 0.37
C TYR A 90 -6.97 8.51 -0.83
N THR A 91 -7.52 9.63 -1.28
CA THR A 91 -8.30 9.66 -2.53
C THR A 91 -7.33 9.73 -3.71
N HIS A 92 -7.50 8.84 -4.69
CA HIS A 92 -6.68 8.85 -5.90
C HIS A 92 -6.85 10.21 -6.62
N PRO A 93 -5.77 10.89 -7.05
CA PRO A 93 -5.83 12.26 -7.57
C PRO A 93 -6.69 12.41 -8.83
N ASP A 94 -6.79 11.36 -9.63
CA ASP A 94 -7.61 11.35 -10.85
C ASP A 94 -9.09 11.01 -10.56
N SER A 95 -9.47 10.81 -9.29
CA SER A 95 -10.88 10.65 -8.92
C SER A 95 -11.61 11.99 -9.09
N PRO A 96 -12.87 11.99 -9.56
CA PRO A 96 -13.66 10.80 -9.88
C PRO A 96 -13.44 10.28 -11.31
N PHE A 97 -13.56 8.95 -11.46
CA PHE A 97 -13.45 8.24 -12.73
C PHE A 97 -14.82 7.95 -13.35
N THR A 98 -14.88 7.96 -14.67
CA THR A 98 -16.00 7.40 -15.43
C THR A 98 -15.89 5.86 -15.51
N PRO A 99 -16.99 5.16 -15.83
CA PRO A 99 -16.98 3.71 -16.01
C PRO A 99 -16.02 3.23 -17.10
N ASP A 100 -15.86 4.03 -18.15
CA ASP A 100 -14.97 3.71 -19.26
C ASP A 100 -13.49 3.91 -18.89
N GLN A 101 -13.19 4.93 -18.07
CA GLN A 101 -11.83 5.12 -17.53
C GLN A 101 -11.45 3.96 -16.62
N LEU A 102 -12.32 3.57 -15.68
CA LEU A 102 -12.07 2.46 -14.76
C LEU A 102 -11.76 1.13 -15.48
N ARG A 103 -12.44 0.85 -16.59
CA ARG A 103 -12.26 -0.40 -17.36
C ARG A 103 -10.99 -0.43 -18.21
N LYS A 104 -10.51 0.73 -18.65
CA LYS A 104 -9.44 0.80 -19.67
C LYS A 104 -8.05 1.01 -19.09
N GLN A 105 -7.93 1.44 -17.84
CA GLN A 105 -6.65 1.87 -17.29
C GLN A 105 -6.30 1.13 -15.99
N VAL A 106 -4.99 0.97 -15.80
CA VAL A 106 -4.43 0.60 -14.50
C VAL A 106 -4.43 1.83 -13.60
N ILE A 107 -5.06 1.73 -12.44
CA ILE A 107 -5.02 2.76 -11.40
C ILE A 107 -3.81 2.50 -10.51
N SER A 108 -2.95 3.50 -10.34
CA SER A 108 -1.66 3.37 -9.66
C SER A 108 -1.56 4.32 -8.47
N PHE A 109 -1.35 3.76 -7.28
CA PHE A 109 -1.13 4.55 -6.06
C PHE A 109 0.33 4.98 -5.87
N GLU A 110 1.06 5.26 -6.95
CA GLU A 110 2.49 5.60 -6.93
C GLU A 110 2.83 6.90 -6.17
N LYS A 111 1.84 7.79 -6.02
CA LYS A 111 2.00 9.07 -5.31
C LYS A 111 1.76 8.93 -3.80
N VAL A 112 1.26 7.80 -3.33
CA VAL A 112 1.08 7.53 -1.89
C VAL A 112 2.43 7.52 -1.19
N LYS A 113 2.49 8.21 -0.05
CA LYS A 113 3.67 8.24 0.81
C LYS A 113 3.30 7.77 2.22
N LEU A 114 4.19 6.95 2.78
CA LEU A 114 4.14 6.45 4.15
C LEU A 114 5.13 7.25 5.01
N THR A 115 4.69 7.71 6.17
CA THR A 115 5.49 8.53 7.09
C THR A 115 5.37 8.05 8.52
N ASN A 116 6.39 8.33 9.33
CA ASN A 116 6.36 8.18 10.79
C ASN A 116 6.17 9.51 11.52
N ASN A 117 5.84 10.58 10.79
CA ASN A 117 5.56 11.89 11.38
C ASN A 117 4.10 11.98 11.82
N GLU A 118 3.83 11.82 13.12
CA GLU A 118 2.48 11.92 13.70
C GLU A 118 1.81 13.28 13.44
N MET A 119 2.62 14.33 13.29
CA MET A 119 2.16 15.70 13.03
C MET A 119 2.11 16.03 11.53
N ASP A 120 2.03 15.02 10.65
CA ASP A 120 1.98 15.25 9.21
C ASP A 120 0.77 16.10 8.80
N LYS A 121 1.02 17.20 8.09
CA LYS A 121 0.01 18.11 7.54
C LYS A 121 -0.18 17.95 6.03
N GLN A 122 0.55 17.05 5.38
CA GLN A 122 0.53 16.86 3.93
C GLN A 122 -0.46 15.78 3.46
N GLY A 123 -1.21 15.18 4.37
CA GLY A 123 -2.18 14.12 4.07
C GLY A 123 -1.51 12.78 3.73
N GLN A 124 -0.26 12.56 4.16
CA GLN A 124 0.45 11.30 3.97
C GLN A 124 -0.09 10.23 4.92
N ILE A 125 0.12 8.95 4.64
CA ILE A 125 -0.32 7.88 5.52
C ILE A 125 0.68 7.74 6.67
N VAL A 126 0.23 7.99 7.90
CA VAL A 126 1.07 7.92 9.11
C VAL A 126 1.02 6.51 9.68
N LEU A 127 2.19 5.88 9.86
CA LEU A 127 2.32 4.52 10.37
C LEU A 127 3.34 4.47 11.52
N ASN A 128 3.14 3.52 12.43
CA ASN A 128 4.10 3.19 13.47
C ASN A 128 5.13 2.20 12.92
N SER A 129 6.40 2.46 13.16
CA SER A 129 7.47 1.53 12.79
C SER A 129 7.31 0.20 13.55
N MET A 130 7.74 -0.90 12.95
CA MET A 130 7.70 -2.26 13.50
C MET A 130 6.30 -2.82 13.75
N HIS A 131 5.31 -2.37 12.99
CA HIS A 131 3.93 -2.86 13.00
C HIS A 131 3.53 -3.37 11.62
N ARG A 132 2.57 -4.30 11.58
CA ARG A 132 2.05 -4.91 10.35
C ARG A 132 0.79 -4.20 9.87
N TYR A 133 0.72 -3.98 8.57
CA TYR A 133 -0.34 -3.22 7.93
C TYR A 133 -0.88 -3.91 6.68
N GLN A 134 -2.18 -3.74 6.45
CA GLN A 134 -2.90 -4.20 5.27
C GLN A 134 -3.38 -2.98 4.47
N PRO A 135 -2.85 -2.75 3.26
CA PRO A 135 -3.47 -1.85 2.30
C PRO A 135 -4.87 -2.34 1.91
N ARG A 136 -5.85 -1.44 1.83
CA ARG A 136 -7.18 -1.75 1.27
C ARG A 136 -7.54 -0.72 0.22
N VAL A 137 -8.14 -1.18 -0.87
CA VAL A 137 -8.61 -0.32 -1.95
C VAL A 137 -10.12 -0.23 -1.88
N HIS A 138 -10.65 0.97 -2.01
CA HIS A 138 -12.08 1.23 -1.96
C HIS A 138 -12.53 1.84 -3.28
N ILE A 139 -13.65 1.34 -3.81
CA ILE A 139 -14.41 2.03 -4.85
C ILE A 139 -15.65 2.63 -4.19
N VAL A 140 -15.85 3.93 -4.38
CA VAL A 140 -16.96 4.69 -3.81
C VAL A 140 -17.82 5.23 -4.94
N ARG A 141 -19.12 4.98 -4.88
CA ARG A 141 -20.12 5.50 -5.81
C ARG A 141 -20.73 6.77 -5.23
N ARG A 142 -20.75 7.84 -6.02
CA ARG A 142 -21.46 9.08 -5.66
C ARG A 142 -22.35 9.56 -6.80
N MET A 143 -23.46 10.17 -6.43
CA MET A 143 -24.35 10.85 -7.38
C MET A 143 -23.74 12.20 -7.81
N GLU A 144 -24.11 12.70 -8.98
CA GLU A 144 -23.47 13.90 -9.58
C GLU A 144 -23.52 15.16 -8.71
N GLY A 145 -24.55 15.31 -7.86
CA GLY A 145 -24.68 16.45 -6.94
C GLY A 145 -23.76 16.42 -5.71
N ASP A 146 -23.02 15.34 -5.48
CA ASP A 146 -22.29 15.07 -4.22
C ASP A 146 -20.76 15.03 -4.40
N THR A 147 -20.28 15.58 -5.51
CA THR A 147 -18.91 15.41 -5.98
C THR A 147 -17.90 16.35 -5.32
N THR A 148 -18.37 17.36 -4.59
CA THR A 148 -17.53 18.43 -4.01
C THR A 148 -17.06 18.15 -2.58
N ARG A 149 -17.77 17.31 -1.81
CA ARG A 149 -17.41 17.04 -0.42
C ARG A 149 -16.22 16.06 -0.35
N PRO A 150 -15.20 16.27 0.50
CA PRO A 150 -14.14 15.27 0.67
C PRO A 150 -14.71 13.96 1.26
N ILE A 151 -14.17 12.81 0.85
CA ILE A 151 -14.49 11.52 1.48
C ILE A 151 -13.59 11.38 2.71
N VAL A 152 -14.15 11.63 3.89
CA VAL A 152 -13.42 11.54 5.17
C VAL A 152 -13.84 10.34 6.02
N ASP A 153 -14.99 9.74 5.71
CA ASP A 153 -15.60 8.63 6.43
C ASP A 153 -16.27 7.71 5.41
N LEU A 154 -15.76 6.49 5.24
CA LEU A 154 -16.28 5.53 4.25
C LEU A 154 -17.67 5.02 4.64
N GLU A 155 -18.00 4.94 5.93
CA GLU A 155 -19.29 4.40 6.41
C GLU A 155 -20.47 5.30 6.03
N ARG A 156 -20.21 6.55 5.62
CA ARG A 156 -21.21 7.50 5.11
C ARG A 156 -21.40 7.44 3.60
N GLU A 157 -20.66 6.57 2.91
CA GLU A 157 -20.63 6.49 1.46
C GLU A 157 -21.16 5.13 0.98
N GLN A 158 -21.59 5.05 -0.28
CA GLN A 158 -21.83 3.76 -0.92
C GLN A 158 -20.49 3.23 -1.47
N PHE A 159 -19.91 2.25 -0.80
CA PHE A 159 -18.56 1.78 -1.14
C PHE A 159 -18.44 0.25 -1.17
N ARG A 160 -17.40 -0.22 -1.85
CA ARG A 160 -16.93 -1.60 -1.77
C ARG A 160 -15.43 -1.60 -1.53
N THR A 161 -14.98 -2.51 -0.67
CA THR A 161 -13.57 -2.67 -0.29
C THR A 161 -12.99 -3.94 -0.90
N TYR A 162 -11.77 -3.82 -1.42
CA TYR A 162 -10.96 -4.93 -1.93
C TYR A 162 -9.69 -5.02 -1.10
N VAL A 163 -9.39 -6.23 -0.65
CA VAL A 163 -8.24 -6.54 0.19
C VAL A 163 -7.43 -7.61 -0.54
N PHE A 164 -6.13 -7.34 -0.70
CA PHE A 164 -5.18 -8.26 -1.29
C PHE A 164 -4.21 -8.71 -0.20
N PRO A 165 -4.38 -9.92 0.39
CA PRO A 165 -3.57 -10.38 1.53
C PRO A 165 -2.07 -10.38 1.27
N GLU A 166 -1.65 -10.61 0.03
CA GLU A 166 -0.25 -10.56 -0.40
C GLU A 166 0.40 -9.17 -0.25
N THR A 167 -0.41 -8.12 -0.11
CA THR A 167 0.08 -6.74 0.05
C THR A 167 0.38 -6.35 1.50
N VAL A 168 0.18 -7.26 2.47
CA VAL A 168 0.56 -7.03 3.87
C VAL A 168 2.05 -6.74 3.99
N PHE A 169 2.41 -5.72 4.77
CA PHE A 169 3.80 -5.37 5.01
C PHE A 169 4.06 -4.96 6.46
N THR A 170 5.33 -5.03 6.87
CA THR A 170 5.81 -4.43 8.12
C THR A 170 6.41 -3.06 7.82
N ALA A 171 5.91 -2.01 8.48
CA ALA A 171 6.50 -0.68 8.36
C ALA A 171 7.82 -0.63 9.11
N VAL A 172 8.89 -0.11 8.51
CA VAL A 172 10.23 -0.06 9.11
C VAL A 172 10.92 1.26 8.77
N THR A 173 11.86 1.71 9.60
CA THR A 173 12.69 2.89 9.27
C THR A 173 13.95 2.51 8.47
N ALA A 174 14.37 1.25 8.56
CA ALA A 174 15.42 0.64 7.77
C ALA A 174 15.07 -0.84 7.55
N TYR A 175 15.48 -1.41 6.42
CA TYR A 175 15.22 -2.83 6.12
C TYR A 175 15.89 -3.73 7.16
N GLN A 176 15.18 -4.78 7.57
CA GLN A 176 15.64 -5.76 8.55
C GLN A 176 16.10 -7.04 7.85
N ASN A 177 15.28 -7.57 6.93
CA ASN A 177 15.62 -8.73 6.12
C ASN A 177 16.47 -8.32 4.90
N GLN A 178 17.71 -8.79 4.83
CA GLN A 178 18.61 -8.52 3.69
C GLN A 178 18.07 -9.07 2.36
N LEU A 179 17.28 -10.16 2.39
CA LEU A 179 16.66 -10.70 1.17
C LEU A 179 15.61 -9.75 0.60
N ILE A 180 14.89 -9.02 1.47
CA ILE A 180 13.99 -7.95 1.03
C ILE A 180 14.82 -6.85 0.38
N THR A 181 15.90 -6.39 1.00
CA THR A 181 16.78 -5.36 0.41
C THR A 181 17.27 -5.75 -0.98
N LYS A 182 17.76 -7.00 -1.15
CA LYS A 182 18.20 -7.54 -2.44
C LYS A 182 17.06 -7.52 -3.46
N LEU A 183 15.89 -8.03 -3.10
CA LEU A 183 14.73 -8.05 -3.99
C LEU A 183 14.25 -6.64 -4.37
N LYS A 184 14.33 -5.66 -3.46
CA LYS A 184 14.05 -4.24 -3.76
C LYS A 184 15.07 -3.69 -4.76
N ILE A 185 16.36 -3.96 -4.58
CA ILE A 185 17.42 -3.49 -5.49
C ILE A 185 17.21 -4.06 -6.90
N ASP A 186 16.95 -5.37 -6.99
CA ASP A 186 16.80 -6.08 -8.26
C ASP A 186 15.52 -5.69 -9.01
N SER A 187 14.43 -5.41 -8.28
CA SER A 187 13.12 -5.19 -8.89
C SER A 187 12.78 -3.71 -9.08
N ASN A 188 13.30 -2.80 -8.26
CA ASN A 188 12.96 -1.37 -8.34
C ASN A 188 13.86 -0.65 -9.36
N PRO A 189 13.32 -0.06 -10.44
CA PRO A 189 14.11 0.67 -11.43
C PRO A 189 14.93 1.82 -10.83
N PHE A 190 14.44 2.46 -9.77
CA PHE A 190 15.13 3.56 -9.09
C PHE A 190 16.31 3.09 -8.21
N ALA A 191 16.48 1.79 -8.00
CA ALA A 191 17.59 1.20 -7.24
C ALA A 191 18.65 0.56 -8.15
N LYS A 192 18.56 0.75 -9.48
CA LYS A 192 19.45 0.11 -10.45
C LYS A 192 20.94 0.32 -10.16
N GLY A 193 21.33 1.49 -9.66
CA GLY A 193 22.73 1.81 -9.34
C GLY A 193 23.38 0.94 -8.26
N PHE A 194 22.59 0.21 -7.45
CA PHE A 194 23.12 -0.70 -6.42
C PHE A 194 23.30 -2.14 -6.91
N ARG A 195 22.81 -2.47 -8.12
CA ARG A 195 22.87 -3.84 -8.66
C ARG A 195 24.30 -4.25 -8.98
N ASP A 196 25.09 -3.33 -9.53
CA ASP A 196 26.46 -3.62 -9.99
C ASP A 196 27.45 -3.74 -8.83
N SER A 197 27.26 -3.00 -7.73
CA SER A 197 28.09 -3.13 -6.53
C SER A 197 27.95 -4.50 -5.84
N SER A 198 26.78 -5.14 -5.95
CA SER A 198 26.56 -6.49 -5.38
C SER A 198 27.27 -7.59 -6.17
N ARG A 199 27.52 -7.38 -7.47
CA ARG A 199 28.21 -8.35 -8.34
C ARG A 199 29.72 -8.35 -8.17
N LEU A 200 30.30 -7.20 -7.83
CA LEU A 200 31.75 -7.08 -7.61
C LEU A 200 32.20 -7.77 -6.32
N SER A 201 31.38 -7.76 -5.26
CA SER A 201 31.71 -8.43 -4.00
C SER A 201 31.68 -9.97 -4.07
N ASP A 202 30.98 -10.54 -5.05
CA ASP A 202 30.92 -12.00 -5.25
C ASP A 202 32.14 -12.55 -6.02
N PHE A 203 32.93 -11.70 -6.67
CA PHE A 203 34.18 -12.08 -7.36
C PHE A 203 35.45 -11.93 -6.49
N GLU A 204 35.34 -11.31 -5.32
CA GLU A 204 36.45 -11.09 -4.38
C GLU A 204 36.43 -12.03 -3.16
N ARG A 205 35.75 -13.18 -3.24
CA ARG A 205 35.75 -14.23 -2.20
C ARG A 205 36.23 -15.58 -2.72
#